data_AF-A0A5P9NQA9-F1
#
_entry.id   AF-A0A5P9NQA9-F1
#
_cell.length_a   1.000
_cell.length_b   1.000
_cell.length_c   1.000
_cell.angle_alpha   90.00
_cell.angle_beta   90.00
_cell.angle_gamma   90.00
#
_symmetry.space_group_name_H-M   'P 1'
#
loop_
_entity.id
_entity.type
_entity.pdbx_description
1 polymer ?
#
loop_
_entity_poly.entity_id
_entity_poly.type
_entity_poly.pdbx_seq_one_letter_code
_entity_poly.pdbx_strand_id
1 'polypeptide(L)'
;MTKQLSTADPRTPSPPYGYSRECQHNREQQIHIVAEFHAHKIRPSRIAYRVGIDIAFIEALIAGEEEAEWFPRLVARYRRQRYQQRMRDSDRRRGVSRYEQQQRIEREFRREVDL
;
A
#
# COMPACT_ATOMS: atom_id res chain seq x y z
N MET A 1 -27.86 6.82 -23.00
CA MET A 1 -27.44 5.41 -22.84
C MET A 1 -26.23 5.19 -23.73
N THR A 2 -25.04 5.50 -23.23
CA THR A 2 -23.78 5.29 -23.96
C THR A 2 -23.29 3.89 -23.65
N LYS A 3 -23.40 3.01 -24.63
CA LYS A 3 -22.95 1.62 -24.60
C LYS A 3 -21.41 1.63 -24.53
N GLN A 4 -20.85 1.51 -23.32
CA GLN A 4 -19.40 1.33 -23.16
C GLN A 4 -19.02 0.00 -23.82
N LEU A 5 -18.18 0.09 -24.85
CA LEU A 5 -17.50 -1.07 -25.42
C LEU A 5 -16.69 -1.71 -24.30
N SER A 6 -17.03 -2.95 -23.95
CA SER A 6 -16.22 -3.79 -23.08
C SER A 6 -14.92 -4.13 -23.81
N THR A 7 -13.92 -3.27 -23.69
CA THR A 7 -12.52 -3.67 -23.84
C THR A 7 -12.28 -4.78 -22.81
N ALA A 8 -11.98 -5.99 -23.28
CA ALA A 8 -11.66 -7.11 -22.41
C ALA A 8 -10.47 -6.70 -21.54
N ASP A 9 -10.75 -6.41 -20.28
CA ASP A 9 -9.77 -5.97 -19.29
C ASP A 9 -8.79 -7.12 -19.05
N PRO A 10 -7.49 -6.98 -19.41
CA PRO A 10 -6.53 -8.07 -19.27
C PRO A 10 -6.16 -8.34 -17.79
N ARG A 11 -6.66 -7.53 -16.85
CA ARG A 11 -6.38 -7.65 -15.43
C ARG A 11 -7.13 -8.82 -14.81
N THR A 12 -6.47 -9.54 -13.91
CA THR A 12 -7.07 -10.68 -13.22
C THR A 12 -8.13 -10.19 -12.24
N PRO A 13 -9.42 -10.54 -12.37
CA PRO A 13 -10.45 -10.05 -11.48
C PRO A 13 -10.31 -10.69 -10.09
N SER A 14 -10.00 -9.89 -9.08
CA SER A 14 -9.97 -10.28 -7.67
C SER A 14 -10.25 -9.03 -6.83
N PRO A 15 -11.38 -8.90 -6.08
CA PRO A 15 -12.23 -9.88 -5.35
C PRO A 15 -13.51 -10.31 -6.14
N PRO A 16 -14.52 -11.07 -5.58
CA PRO A 16 -15.68 -11.60 -6.34
C PRO A 16 -16.53 -10.60 -7.14
N TYR A 17 -16.30 -9.29 -6.96
CA TYR A 17 -17.00 -8.21 -7.65
C TYR A 17 -16.15 -7.48 -8.71
N GLY A 18 -14.95 -7.97 -9.04
CA GLY A 18 -14.03 -7.29 -9.95
C GLY A 18 -13.43 -6.01 -9.37
N TYR A 19 -12.82 -5.17 -10.21
CA TYR A 19 -12.24 -3.88 -9.83
C TYR A 19 -13.32 -2.79 -9.70
N SER A 20 -13.17 -1.85 -8.75
CA SER A 20 -14.13 -0.72 -8.64
C SER A 20 -14.01 0.28 -9.79
N ARG A 21 -12.81 0.38 -10.38
CA ARG A 21 -12.47 1.34 -11.43
C ARG A 21 -11.28 0.84 -12.24
N GLU A 22 -11.11 1.40 -13.44
CA GLU A 22 -9.90 1.25 -14.23
C GLU A 22 -8.75 2.08 -13.63
N CYS A 23 -7.53 1.54 -13.71
CA CYS A 23 -6.34 2.26 -13.27
C CYS A 23 -5.89 3.28 -14.32
N GLN A 24 -5.80 4.55 -13.93
CA GLN A 24 -5.32 5.65 -14.77
C GLN A 24 -3.85 6.01 -14.50
N HIS A 25 -3.20 5.31 -13.57
CA HIS A 25 -1.82 5.56 -13.19
C HIS A 25 -0.86 4.87 -14.14
N ASN A 26 0.25 5.53 -14.47
CA ASN A 26 1.34 4.90 -15.21
C ASN A 26 2.09 3.87 -14.32
N ARG A 27 2.97 3.07 -14.92
CA ARG A 27 3.65 1.96 -14.21
C ARG A 27 4.40 2.42 -12.96
N GLU A 28 5.19 3.49 -13.08
CA GLU A 28 5.93 4.08 -11.95
C GLU A 28 5.00 4.55 -10.82
N GLN A 29 3.91 5.27 -11.15
CA GLN A 29 2.92 5.69 -10.19
C GLN A 29 2.24 4.50 -9.50
N GLN A 30 1.98 3.42 -10.23
CA GLN A 30 1.43 2.19 -9.66
C GLN A 30 2.40 1.60 -8.63
N ILE A 31 3.69 1.49 -8.94
CA ILE A 31 4.72 0.99 -8.01
C ILE A 31 4.74 1.83 -6.73
N HIS A 32 4.74 3.15 -6.85
CA HIS A 32 4.68 4.07 -5.71
C HIS A 32 3.42 3.87 -4.86
N ILE A 33 2.25 3.77 -5.49
CA ILE A 33 0.96 3.54 -4.82
C ILE A 33 0.98 2.21 -4.07
N VAL A 34 1.47 1.14 -4.71
CA VAL A 34 1.56 -0.19 -4.09
C VAL A 34 2.53 -0.15 -2.91
N ALA A 35 3.70 0.48 -3.04
CA ALA A 35 4.67 0.59 -1.96
C ALA A 35 4.13 1.37 -0.77
N GLU A 36 3.45 2.50 -1.02
CA GLU A 36 2.80 3.31 0.02
C GLU A 36 1.70 2.51 0.74
N PHE A 37 0.78 1.91 0.00
CA PHE A 37 -0.31 1.14 0.60
C PHE A 37 0.18 -0.13 1.31
N HIS A 38 1.19 -0.80 0.78
CA HIS A 38 1.82 -1.94 1.43
C HIS A 38 2.50 -1.51 2.75
N ALA A 39 3.22 -0.38 2.76
CA ALA A 39 3.76 0.19 3.99
C ALA A 39 2.67 0.53 5.01
N HIS A 40 1.47 0.93 4.55
CA HIS A 40 0.29 1.14 5.37
C HIS A 40 -0.50 -0.12 5.74
N LYS A 41 0.01 -1.33 5.43
CA LYS A 41 -0.61 -2.63 5.70
C LYS A 41 -1.99 -2.80 5.05
N ILE A 42 -2.21 -2.14 3.91
CA ILE A 42 -3.41 -2.36 3.10
C ILE A 42 -3.23 -3.67 2.31
N ARG A 43 -4.24 -4.54 2.36
CA ARG A 43 -4.20 -5.84 1.68
C ARG A 43 -4.10 -5.70 0.15
N PRO A 44 -3.34 -6.55 -0.56
CA PRO A 44 -3.23 -6.53 -2.03
C PRO A 44 -4.58 -6.44 -2.74
N SER A 45 -5.54 -7.30 -2.39
CA SER A 45 -6.87 -7.30 -3.01
C SER A 45 -7.65 -5.99 -2.79
N ARG A 46 -7.36 -5.24 -1.70
CA ARG A 46 -7.98 -3.92 -1.46
C ARG A 46 -7.33 -2.83 -2.29
N ILE A 47 -6.02 -2.91 -2.51
CA ILE A 47 -5.29 -2.02 -3.43
C ILE A 47 -5.82 -2.22 -4.85
N ALA A 48 -5.87 -3.47 -5.30
CA ALA A 48 -6.46 -3.89 -6.56
C ALA A 48 -7.86 -3.29 -6.72
N TYR A 49 -8.80 -3.68 -5.85
CA TYR A 49 -10.19 -3.23 -5.89
C TYR A 49 -10.35 -1.71 -5.96
N ARG A 50 -9.64 -0.96 -5.10
CA ARG A 50 -9.83 0.49 -4.97
C ARG A 50 -9.12 1.29 -6.07
N VAL A 51 -7.96 0.84 -6.52
CA VAL A 51 -7.13 1.61 -7.45
C VAL A 51 -7.35 1.17 -8.89
N GLY A 52 -7.66 -0.11 -9.12
CA GLY A 52 -7.73 -0.71 -10.45
C GLY A 52 -6.40 -1.32 -10.92
N ILE A 53 -5.38 -1.40 -10.04
CA ILE A 53 -4.07 -1.99 -10.38
C ILE A 53 -4.22 -3.50 -10.40
N ASP A 54 -3.64 -4.16 -11.40
CA ASP A 54 -3.70 -5.61 -11.53
C ASP A 54 -3.16 -6.32 -10.28
N ILE A 55 -3.91 -7.29 -9.77
CA ILE A 55 -3.54 -8.00 -8.54
C ILE A 55 -2.26 -8.81 -8.72
N ALA A 56 -2.05 -9.42 -9.88
CA ALA A 56 -0.84 -10.21 -10.15
C ALA A 56 0.40 -9.31 -10.11
N PHE A 57 0.31 -8.10 -10.67
CA PHE A 57 1.40 -7.12 -10.57
C PHE A 57 1.67 -6.69 -9.12
N ILE A 58 0.63 -6.45 -8.32
CA ILE A 58 0.78 -6.13 -6.89
C ILE A 58 1.48 -7.27 -6.15
N GLU A 59 1.06 -8.51 -6.39
CA GLU A 59 1.61 -9.70 -5.74
C GLU A 59 3.06 -9.93 -6.16
N ALA A 60 3.39 -9.78 -7.45
CA ALA A 60 4.75 -9.89 -7.97
C ALA A 60 5.70 -8.86 -7.34
N LEU A 61 5.27 -7.59 -7.18
CA LEU A 61 6.05 -6.57 -6.47
C LEU A 61 6.31 -6.96 -5.01
N ILE A 62 5.28 -7.44 -4.30
CA ILE A 62 5.39 -7.81 -2.88
C ILE A 62 6.24 -9.07 -2.69
N ALA A 63 6.16 -10.02 -3.62
CA ALA A 63 6.97 -11.23 -3.64
C ALA A 63 8.44 -10.96 -4.04
N GLY A 64 8.74 -9.77 -4.55
CA GLY A 64 10.07 -9.43 -5.09
C GLY A 64 10.36 -10.05 -6.45
N GLU A 65 9.32 -10.52 -7.17
CA GLU A 65 9.41 -11.04 -8.53
C GLU A 65 9.52 -9.89 -9.55
N GLU A 66 8.96 -8.72 -9.23
CA GLU A 66 9.13 -7.47 -9.98
C GLU A 66 9.80 -6.40 -9.13
N GLU A 67 10.68 -5.60 -9.75
CA GLU A 67 11.34 -4.43 -9.14
C GLU A 67 12.04 -4.75 -7.79
N ALA A 68 12.69 -5.91 -7.72
CA ALA A 68 13.25 -6.50 -6.50
C ALA A 68 14.20 -5.59 -5.70
N GLU A 69 14.89 -4.65 -6.37
CA GLU A 69 15.75 -3.68 -5.69
C GLU A 69 15.04 -2.38 -5.32
N TRP A 70 14.18 -1.88 -6.21
CA TRP A 70 13.61 -0.55 -6.08
C TRP A 70 12.37 -0.54 -5.18
N PHE A 71 11.50 -1.54 -5.32
CA PHE A 71 10.26 -1.62 -4.56
C PHE A 71 10.51 -1.70 -3.04
N PRO A 72 11.44 -2.54 -2.52
CA PRO A 72 11.74 -2.55 -1.08
C PRO A 72 12.29 -1.22 -0.56
N ARG A 73 13.10 -0.51 -1.36
CA ARG A 73 13.59 0.83 -0.99
C ARG A 73 12.46 1.84 -0.86
N LEU A 74 11.47 1.79 -1.77
CA LEU A 74 10.25 2.60 -1.67
C LEU A 74 9.43 2.23 -0.43
N VAL A 75 9.21 0.94 -0.18
CA VAL A 75 8.49 0.46 1.01
C VAL A 75 9.16 0.97 2.28
N ALA A 76 10.49 0.89 2.39
CA ALA A 76 11.24 1.42 3.54
C ALA A 76 11.03 2.93 3.72
N ARG A 77 11.06 3.70 2.62
CA ARG A 77 10.77 5.15 2.65
C ARG A 77 9.37 5.43 3.18
N TYR A 78 8.35 4.74 2.69
CA TYR A 78 6.97 4.94 3.12
C TYR A 78 6.71 4.43 4.54
N ARG A 79 7.37 3.34 4.98
CA ARG A 79 7.34 2.87 6.39
C ARG A 79 7.85 3.97 7.32
N ARG A 80 8.97 4.61 6.98
CA ARG A 80 9.53 5.74 7.75
C ARG A 80 8.59 6.94 7.78
N GLN A 81 8.00 7.30 6.64
CA GLN A 81 7.01 8.39 6.56
C GLN A 81 5.79 8.10 7.43
N ARG A 82 5.24 6.87 7.37
CA ARG A 82 4.12 6.43 8.20
C ARG A 82 4.46 6.47 9.69
N TYR A 83 5.65 6.02 10.06
CA TYR A 83 6.14 6.10 11.45
C TYR A 83 6.16 7.56 11.94
N GLN A 84 6.80 8.46 11.18
CA GLN A 84 6.87 9.88 11.53
C GLN A 84 5.49 10.51 11.64
N GLN A 85 4.57 10.18 10.71
CA GLN A 85 3.19 10.66 10.77
C GLN A 85 2.49 10.20 12.05
N ARG A 86 2.58 8.91 12.40
CA ARG A 86 1.94 8.38 13.61
C ARG A 86 2.53 8.96 14.90
N MET A 87 3.83 9.23 14.92
CA MET A 87 4.47 9.92 16.05
C MET A 87 3.90 11.33 16.21
N ARG A 88 3.79 12.11 15.13
CA ARG A 88 3.15 13.43 15.16
C ARG A 88 1.69 13.37 15.60
N ASP A 89 0.93 12.40 15.08
CA ASP A 89 -0.49 12.24 15.45
C ASP A 89 -0.68 11.86 16.93
N SER A 90 0.30 11.18 17.53
CA SER A 90 0.28 10.83 18.96
C SER A 90 0.35 12.05 19.89
N ASP A 91 0.86 13.18 19.39
CA ASP A 91 1.01 14.42 20.17
C ASP A 91 -0.33 15.05 20.55
N ARG A 92 -1.42 14.62 19.90
CA ARG A 92 -2.79 14.98 20.30
C ARG A 92 -3.18 14.38 21.65
N ARG A 93 -2.50 13.33 22.12
CA ARG A 93 -2.70 12.72 23.45
C ARG A 93 -1.77 13.34 24.48
N ARG A 94 -2.08 13.14 25.76
CA ARG A 94 -1.30 13.72 26.88
C ARG A 94 -0.89 12.65 27.89
N GLY A 95 0.17 12.95 28.63
CA GLY A 95 0.66 12.13 29.74
C GLY A 95 1.00 10.69 29.34
N VAL A 96 0.68 9.75 30.22
CA VAL A 96 0.99 8.32 30.08
C VAL A 96 0.43 7.73 28.78
N SER A 97 -0.78 8.14 28.37
CA SER A 97 -1.41 7.63 27.14
C SER A 97 -0.60 7.97 25.86
N ARG A 98 0.02 9.15 25.81
CA ARG A 98 0.91 9.53 24.70
C ARG A 98 2.16 8.64 24.69
N TYR A 99 2.80 8.48 25.85
CA TYR A 99 4.00 7.67 25.99
C TYR A 99 3.77 6.21 25.56
N GLU A 100 2.68 5.58 26.05
CA GLU A 100 2.33 4.21 25.65
C GLU A 100 2.07 4.07 24.15
N GLN A 101 1.39 5.06 23.56
CA GLN A 101 1.13 5.07 22.13
C GLN A 101 2.43 5.19 21.32
N GLN A 102 3.33 6.09 21.71
CA GLN A 102 4.64 6.25 21.06
C GLN A 102 5.49 4.99 21.17
N GLN A 103 5.55 4.38 22.35
CA GLN A 103 6.22 3.09 22.57
C GLN A 103 5.65 1.97 21.68
N ARG A 104 4.33 1.92 21.51
CA ARG A 104 3.70 0.97 20.60
C ARG A 104 4.08 1.23 19.14
N ILE A 105 4.06 2.50 18.71
CA ILE A 105 4.45 2.90 17.35
C ILE A 105 5.91 2.51 17.06
N GLU A 106 6.80 2.79 18.01
CA GLU A 106 8.23 2.48 17.89
C GLU A 106 8.50 0.97 17.82
N ARG A 107 7.87 0.17 18.69
CA ARG A 107 7.97 -1.30 18.62
C ARG A 107 7.46 -1.86 17.29
N GLU A 108 6.35 -1.33 16.78
CA GLU A 108 5.80 -1.76 15.49
C GLU A 108 6.76 -1.41 14.34
N PHE A 109 7.33 -0.21 14.34
CA PHE A 109 8.28 0.21 13.30
C PHE A 109 9.57 -0.62 13.33
N ARG A 110 10.15 -0.88 14.50
CA ARG A 110 11.37 -1.71 14.62
C ARG A 110 11.16 -3.11 14.04
N ARG A 111 10.05 -3.77 14.42
CA ARG A 111 9.68 -5.09 13.86
C ARG A 111 9.56 -5.09 12.35
N GLU A 112 9.16 -3.98 11.74
CA GLU A 112 9.04 -3.88 10.30
C GLU A 112 10.33 -3.50 9.59
N VAL A 113 11.34 -2.96 10.28
CA VAL A 113 12.65 -2.66 9.68
C VAL A 113 13.59 -3.84 9.82
N ASP A 114 13.44 -4.62 10.90
CA ASP A 114 14.24 -5.83 11.16
C ASP A 114 13.79 -7.05 10.31
N LEU A 115 12.67 -6.95 9.59
CA LEU A 115 12.13 -7.94 8.63
C LEU A 115 12.34 -7.47 7.19
#